data_AF-A0A482PI90-F1
#
_entry.id   AF-A0A482PI90-F1
#
_cell.length_a   1.000
_cell.length_b   1.000
_cell.length_c   1.000
_cell.angle_alpha   90.00
_cell.angle_beta   90.00
_cell.angle_gamma   90.00
#
_symmetry.space_group_name_H-M   'P 1'
#
loop_
_entity.id
_entity.type
_entity.pdbx_description
1 polymer ?
#
loop_
_entity_poly.entity_id
_entity_poly.type
_entity_poly.pdbx_seq_one_letter_code
_entity_poly.pdbx_strand_id
1 'polypeptide(L)'
;MMGPQYEEKTKLQDNHHQYHDFQQAQTQQQDLLTAREERRVIEARGEGEESRIAEMELMNAQVRYQVLKTQSEKRILKAPFTGLVVRSVTIDGGKTAIPLPGEVVSQGTPLMTIIGLDRIQVLAQVDEADLHLLREGMQVQVTGDGLQGCS
;
A
#
# COMPACT_ATOMS: atom_id res chain seq x y z
N MET A 1 -48.06 68.82 -42.10
CA MET A 1 -49.15 67.90 -41.69
C MET A 1 -48.72 66.48 -42.01
N MET A 2 -48.28 65.72 -41.02
CA MET A 2 -48.13 64.25 -41.07
C MET A 2 -49.03 63.72 -39.96
N GLY A 3 -49.98 62.83 -40.31
CA GLY A 3 -51.13 62.50 -39.47
C GLY A 3 -50.85 61.53 -38.32
N PRO A 4 -51.82 61.38 -37.39
CA PRO A 4 -51.71 60.61 -36.14
C PRO A 4 -51.43 59.10 -36.31
N GLN A 5 -51.54 58.55 -37.54
CA GLN A 5 -51.32 57.13 -37.81
C GLN A 5 -49.85 56.69 -37.79
N TYR A 6 -48.88 57.61 -37.87
CA TYR A 6 -47.46 57.25 -37.85
C TYR A 6 -46.92 57.09 -36.42
N GLU A 7 -47.38 57.90 -35.46
CA GLU A 7 -46.99 57.77 -34.05
C GLU A 7 -47.51 56.48 -33.40
N GLU A 8 -48.71 56.03 -33.80
CA GLU A 8 -49.30 54.80 -33.28
C GLU A 8 -48.53 53.55 -33.76
N LYS A 9 -48.09 53.53 -35.02
CA LYS A 9 -47.26 52.44 -35.55
C LYS A 9 -45.90 52.34 -34.89
N THR A 10 -45.23 53.47 -34.61
CA THR A 10 -43.94 53.47 -33.90
C THR A 10 -44.11 52.97 -32.46
N LYS A 11 -45.14 53.43 -31.75
CA LYS A 11 -45.44 52.94 -30.38
C LYS A 11 -45.78 51.45 -30.34
N LEU A 12 -46.48 50.93 -31.34
CA LEU A 12 -46.81 49.50 -31.45
C LEU A 12 -45.58 48.63 -31.79
N GLN A 13 -44.66 49.14 -32.62
CA GLN A 13 -43.40 48.48 -32.96
C GLN A 13 -42.40 48.46 -31.80
N ASP A 14 -42.31 49.56 -31.04
CA ASP A 14 -41.49 49.65 -29.83
C ASP A 14 -42.03 48.72 -28.73
N ASN A 15 -43.35 48.62 -28.57
CA ASN A 15 -43.96 47.67 -27.63
C ASN A 15 -43.60 46.22 -28.00
N HIS A 16 -43.70 45.85 -29.28
CA HIS A 16 -43.32 44.50 -29.73
C HIS A 16 -41.84 44.18 -29.50
N HIS A 17 -40.92 45.10 -29.80
CA HIS A 17 -39.49 44.91 -29.49
C HIS A 17 -39.27 44.76 -27.99
N GLN A 18 -39.91 45.60 -27.18
CA GLN A 18 -39.78 45.57 -25.73
C GLN A 18 -40.33 44.27 -25.12
N TYR A 19 -41.39 43.69 -25.69
CA TYR A 19 -41.90 42.37 -25.34
C TYR A 19 -40.93 41.24 -25.73
N HIS A 20 -40.31 41.33 -26.91
CA HIS A 20 -39.33 40.34 -27.37
C HIS A 20 -38.05 40.36 -26.53
N ASP A 21 -37.52 41.55 -26.23
CA ASP A 21 -36.33 41.73 -25.39
C ASP A 21 -36.58 41.23 -23.95
N PHE A 22 -37.77 41.50 -23.41
CA PHE A 22 -38.17 40.98 -22.09
C PHE A 22 -38.28 39.45 -22.08
N GLN A 23 -38.88 38.86 -23.12
CA GLN A 23 -38.95 37.40 -23.26
C GLN A 23 -37.56 36.78 -23.43
N GLN A 24 -36.68 37.36 -24.25
CA GLN A 24 -35.30 36.89 -24.40
C GLN A 24 -34.51 36.98 -23.08
N ALA A 25 -34.64 38.08 -22.34
CA ALA A 25 -33.98 38.23 -21.04
C ALA A 25 -34.48 37.19 -20.02
N GLN A 26 -35.78 36.89 -20.01
CA GLN A 26 -36.33 35.82 -19.17
C GLN A 26 -35.78 34.45 -19.58
N THR A 27 -35.74 34.12 -20.87
CA THR A 27 -35.19 32.85 -21.35
C THR A 27 -33.71 32.70 -20.97
N GLN A 28 -32.89 33.73 -21.20
CA GLN A 28 -31.47 33.71 -20.82
C GLN A 28 -31.27 33.52 -19.31
N GLN A 29 -32.12 34.15 -18.49
CA GLN A 29 -32.06 33.97 -17.04
C GLN A 29 -32.44 32.54 -16.64
N GLN A 30 -33.44 31.95 -17.29
CA GLN A 30 -33.88 30.58 -17.06
C GLN A 30 -32.81 29.57 -17.48
N ASP A 31 -32.17 29.78 -18.63
CA ASP A 31 -31.09 28.95 -19.15
C ASP A 31 -29.87 28.99 -18.22
N LEU A 32 -29.52 30.18 -17.74
CA LEU A 32 -28.40 30.37 -16.81
C LEU A 32 -28.66 29.72 -15.44
N LEU A 33 -29.90 29.74 -14.95
CA LEU A 33 -30.30 29.00 -13.75
C LEU A 33 -30.19 27.48 -13.96
N THR A 34 -30.64 27.01 -15.12
CA THR A 34 -30.59 25.57 -15.48
C THR A 34 -29.15 25.09 -15.58
N ALA A 35 -28.29 25.83 -16.30
CA ALA A 35 -26.86 25.51 -16.43
C ALA A 35 -26.12 25.49 -15.08
N ARG A 36 -26.51 26.37 -14.14
CA ARG A 36 -25.95 26.38 -12.78
C ARG A 36 -26.37 25.16 -11.97
N GLU A 37 -27.62 24.75 -12.06
CA GLU A 37 -28.10 23.55 -11.35
C GLU A 37 -27.49 22.28 -11.95
N GLU A 38 -27.41 22.18 -13.27
CA GLU A 38 -26.71 21.07 -13.95
C GLU A 38 -25.26 20.96 -13.50
N ARG A 39 -24.53 22.08 -13.44
CA ARG A 39 -23.15 22.10 -12.94
C ARG A 39 -23.09 21.63 -11.48
N ARG A 40 -23.97 22.13 -10.62
CA ARG A 40 -24.01 21.74 -9.20
C ARG A 40 -24.23 20.24 -9.03
N VAL A 41 -25.11 19.65 -9.83
CA VAL A 41 -25.39 18.20 -9.82
C VAL A 41 -24.18 17.41 -10.30
N ILE A 42 -23.48 17.87 -11.34
CA ILE A 42 -22.27 17.23 -11.86
C ILE A 42 -21.14 17.29 -10.82
N GLU A 43 -20.92 18.43 -10.18
CA GLU A 43 -19.93 18.60 -9.11
C GLU A 43 -20.24 17.72 -7.90
N ALA A 44 -21.49 17.68 -7.45
CA ALA A 44 -21.91 16.81 -6.34
C ALA A 44 -21.77 15.31 -6.66
N ARG A 45 -21.92 14.90 -7.92
CA ARG A 45 -21.61 13.53 -8.36
C ARG A 45 -20.11 13.25 -8.40
N GLY A 46 -19.30 14.24 -8.82
CA GLY A 46 -17.85 14.15 -8.88
C GLY A 46 -17.17 14.14 -7.51
N GLU A 47 -17.74 14.80 -6.51
CA GLU A 47 -17.25 14.78 -5.11
C GLU A 47 -17.95 13.70 -4.25
N GLY A 48 -18.92 13.01 -4.83
CA GLY A 48 -19.81 12.09 -4.13
C GLY A 48 -19.28 10.66 -4.06
N GLU A 49 -20.23 9.74 -3.90
CA GLU A 49 -19.97 8.31 -3.72
C GLU A 49 -19.13 7.69 -4.85
N GLU A 50 -19.29 8.14 -6.10
CA GLU A 50 -18.52 7.60 -7.24
C GLU A 50 -17.01 7.85 -7.10
N SER A 51 -16.61 9.04 -6.63
CA SER A 51 -15.18 9.32 -6.39
C SER A 51 -14.65 8.53 -5.21
N ARG A 52 -15.46 8.32 -4.16
CA ARG A 52 -15.08 7.45 -3.04
C ARG A 52 -14.95 5.99 -3.48
N ILE A 53 -15.85 5.51 -4.32
CA ILE A 53 -15.79 4.16 -4.89
C ILE A 53 -14.51 4.00 -5.71
N ALA A 54 -14.22 4.95 -6.61
CA ALA A 54 -13.00 4.94 -7.41
C ALA A 54 -11.73 4.97 -6.53
N GLU A 55 -11.72 5.75 -5.45
CA GLU A 55 -10.62 5.79 -4.49
C GLU A 55 -10.46 4.47 -3.73
N MET A 56 -11.57 3.86 -3.28
CA MET A 56 -11.56 2.53 -2.66
C MET A 56 -11.08 1.45 -3.61
N GLU A 57 -11.50 1.49 -4.88
CA GLU A 57 -11.04 0.56 -5.92
C GLU A 57 -9.54 0.70 -6.17
N LEU A 58 -9.05 1.95 -6.26
CA LEU A 58 -7.62 2.23 -6.38
C LEU A 58 -6.83 1.69 -5.19
N MET A 59 -7.31 1.94 -3.96
CA MET A 59 -6.68 1.44 -2.74
C MET A 59 -6.63 -0.10 -2.73
N ASN A 60 -7.74 -0.76 -3.08
CA ASN A 60 -7.81 -2.21 -3.20
C ASN A 60 -6.84 -2.75 -4.26
N ALA A 61 -6.76 -2.10 -5.42
CA ALA A 61 -5.83 -2.48 -6.49
C ALA A 61 -4.37 -2.31 -6.07
N GLN A 62 -4.03 -1.23 -5.36
CA GLN A 62 -2.70 -0.99 -4.82
C GLN A 62 -2.31 -2.04 -3.78
N VAL A 63 -3.21 -2.41 -2.86
CA VAL A 63 -2.96 -3.48 -1.88
C VAL A 63 -2.68 -4.81 -2.59
N ARG A 64 -3.50 -5.19 -3.57
CA ARG A 64 -3.30 -6.42 -4.35
C ARG A 64 -1.98 -6.41 -5.11
N TYR A 65 -1.63 -5.28 -5.72
CA TYR A 65 -0.37 -5.10 -6.41
C TYR A 65 0.82 -5.27 -5.45
N GLN A 66 0.78 -4.64 -4.27
CA GLN A 66 1.85 -4.72 -3.30
C GLN A 66 2.03 -6.16 -2.78
N VAL A 67 0.94 -6.88 -2.52
CA VAL A 67 1.00 -8.31 -2.15
C VAL A 67 1.69 -9.12 -3.25
N LEU A 68 1.27 -8.98 -4.51
CA LEU A 68 1.88 -9.71 -5.63
C LEU A 68 3.35 -9.34 -5.83
N LYS A 69 3.70 -8.07 -5.68
CA LYS A 69 5.08 -7.59 -5.75
C LYS A 69 5.95 -8.24 -4.68
N THR A 70 5.52 -8.24 -3.42
CA THR A 70 6.28 -8.90 -2.34
C THR A 70 6.40 -10.41 -2.54
N GLN A 71 5.38 -11.08 -3.09
CA GLN A 71 5.45 -12.50 -3.45
C GLN A 71 6.46 -12.75 -4.57
N SER A 72 6.50 -11.87 -5.58
CA SER A 72 7.46 -11.96 -6.68
C SER A 72 8.90 -11.77 -6.19
N GLU A 73 9.14 -10.80 -5.31
CA GLU A 73 10.46 -10.54 -4.71
C GLU A 73 10.96 -11.73 -3.88
N LYS A 74 10.07 -12.47 -3.22
CA LYS A 74 10.40 -13.70 -2.48
C LYS A 74 10.84 -14.87 -3.36
N ARG A 75 10.83 -14.75 -4.69
CA ARG A 75 11.42 -15.73 -5.63
C ARG A 75 12.94 -15.82 -5.48
N ILE A 76 13.60 -14.71 -5.16
CA ILE A 76 15.05 -14.67 -4.96
C ILE A 76 15.33 -14.53 -3.47
N LEU A 77 15.74 -15.62 -2.85
CA LEU A 77 16.15 -15.61 -1.44
C LEU A 77 17.58 -15.08 -1.32
N LYS A 78 17.78 -14.10 -0.44
CA LYS A 78 19.08 -13.53 -0.12
C LYS A 78 19.45 -13.91 1.32
N ALA A 79 20.74 -14.11 1.56
CA ALA A 79 21.25 -14.29 2.91
C ALA A 79 21.03 -12.99 3.72
N PRO A 80 20.47 -13.07 4.95
CA PRO A 80 20.24 -11.90 5.78
C PRO A 80 21.53 -11.36 6.42
N PHE A 81 22.58 -12.17 6.51
CA PHE A 81 23.90 -11.80 7.02
C PHE A 81 24.99 -12.71 6.40
N THR A 82 26.25 -12.30 6.52
CA THR A 82 27.41 -13.10 6.12
C THR A 82 27.62 -14.25 7.08
N GLY A 83 27.73 -15.47 6.57
CA GLY A 83 27.91 -16.65 7.41
C GLY A 83 28.19 -17.91 6.59
N LEU A 84 28.20 -19.04 7.29
CA LEU A 84 28.37 -20.35 6.69
C LEU A 84 27.01 -20.99 6.39
N VAL A 85 26.82 -21.45 5.16
CA VAL A 85 25.62 -22.22 4.79
C VAL A 85 25.82 -23.67 5.19
N VAL A 86 24.91 -24.20 6.00
CA VAL A 86 24.86 -25.61 6.38
C VAL A 86 23.53 -26.23 5.96
N ARG A 87 23.48 -27.57 5.93
CA ARG A 87 22.28 -28.30 5.54
C ARG A 87 21.14 -28.02 6.52
N SER A 88 19.94 -27.71 6.02
CA SER A 88 18.77 -27.52 6.89
C SER A 88 18.36 -28.85 7.51
N VAL A 89 18.02 -28.82 8.79
CA VAL A 89 17.37 -29.91 9.49
C VAL A 89 15.87 -29.64 9.40
N THR A 90 15.13 -30.50 8.70
CA THR A 90 13.66 -30.40 8.69
C THR A 90 13.11 -30.84 10.04
N ILE A 91 12.10 -30.11 10.53
CA ILE A 91 11.48 -30.35 11.85
C ILE A 91 10.71 -31.70 11.85
N ASP A 92 10.25 -32.17 10.68
CA ASP A 92 9.54 -33.43 10.50
C ASP A 92 10.46 -34.64 10.23
N GLY A 93 11.12 -35.13 11.28
CA GLY A 93 11.63 -36.50 11.28
C GLY A 93 13.06 -36.71 10.74
N GLY A 94 13.95 -35.75 10.94
CA GLY A 94 15.40 -35.99 10.88
C GLY A 94 15.99 -36.15 9.48
N LYS A 95 15.21 -35.91 8.42
CA LYS A 95 15.72 -35.92 7.05
C LYS A 95 16.36 -34.57 6.72
N THR A 96 17.69 -34.56 6.79
CA THR A 96 18.53 -33.47 6.34
C THR A 96 18.50 -33.44 4.81
N ALA A 97 17.72 -32.53 4.22
CA ALA A 97 17.58 -32.40 2.78
C ALA A 97 18.18 -31.06 2.30
N ILE A 98 19.00 -31.12 1.25
CA ILE A 98 19.32 -29.94 0.46
C ILE A 98 18.24 -29.88 -0.63
N PRO A 99 17.51 -28.77 -0.79
CA PRO A 99 16.49 -28.65 -1.83
C PRO A 99 17.11 -28.95 -3.19
N LEU A 100 16.49 -29.86 -3.95
CA LEU A 100 16.95 -30.18 -5.29
C LEU A 100 16.33 -29.22 -6.32
N PRO A 101 17.03 -28.90 -7.42
CA PRO A 101 16.42 -28.16 -8.51
C PRO A 101 15.15 -28.85 -9.02
N GLY A 102 14.04 -28.12 -9.09
CA GLY A 102 12.74 -28.65 -9.53
C GLY A 102 11.86 -29.21 -8.41
N GLU A 103 12.36 -29.26 -7.16
CA GLU A 103 11.55 -29.63 -6.00
C GLU A 103 10.49 -28.57 -5.69
N VAL A 104 9.26 -29.01 -5.47
CA VAL A 104 8.17 -28.14 -5.04
C VAL A 104 8.32 -27.90 -3.54
N VAL A 105 8.47 -26.63 -3.15
CA VAL A 105 8.62 -26.22 -1.75
C VAL A 105 7.44 -25.35 -1.34
N SER A 106 6.97 -25.56 -0.10
CA SER A 106 5.87 -24.79 0.48
C SER A 106 6.40 -23.63 1.31
N GLN A 107 5.58 -22.59 1.49
CA GLN A 107 5.91 -21.51 2.41
C GLN A 107 6.08 -22.07 3.83
N GLY A 108 7.17 -21.68 4.49
CA GLY A 108 7.51 -22.14 5.84
C GLY A 108 8.42 -23.38 5.87
N THR A 109 8.64 -24.04 4.74
CA THR A 109 9.60 -25.16 4.66
C THR A 109 11.04 -24.63 4.80
N PRO A 110 11.83 -25.11 5.78
CA PRO A 110 13.23 -24.70 5.93
C PRO A 110 14.10 -25.22 4.79
N LEU A 111 14.68 -24.30 4.00
CA LEU A 111 15.51 -24.65 2.83
C LEU A 111 17.02 -24.70 3.13
N MET A 112 17.48 -23.83 4.02
CA MET A 112 18.89 -23.67 4.35
C MET A 112 19.05 -23.07 5.74
N THR A 113 20.17 -23.39 6.39
CA THR A 113 20.56 -22.80 7.67
C THR A 113 21.84 -21.99 7.45
N ILE A 114 21.88 -20.76 7.98
CA ILE A 114 23.04 -19.88 7.89
C ILE A 114 23.54 -19.63 9.31
N ILE A 115 24.83 -19.92 9.55
CA ILE A 115 25.48 -19.74 10.84
C ILE A 115 26.36 -18.49 10.78
N GLY A 116 26.10 -17.53 11.67
CA GLY A 116 26.94 -16.35 11.85
C GLY A 116 28.23 -16.71 12.57
N LEU A 117 29.35 -16.12 12.15
CA LEU A 117 30.68 -16.40 12.72
C LEU A 117 31.23 -15.23 13.55
N ASP A 118 30.46 -14.15 13.70
CA ASP A 118 30.85 -12.93 14.41
C ASP A 118 30.80 -13.10 15.93
N ARG A 119 29.91 -13.96 16.43
CA ARG A 119 29.74 -14.22 17.87
C ARG A 119 29.50 -15.70 18.11
N ILE A 120 30.29 -16.29 19.00
CA ILE A 120 30.09 -17.64 19.50
C ILE A 120 29.51 -17.54 20.91
N GLN A 121 28.37 -18.18 21.12
CA GLN A 121 27.74 -18.28 22.44
C GLN A 121 28.02 -19.67 23.02
N VAL A 122 28.42 -19.71 24.29
CA VAL A 122 28.64 -20.95 25.03
C VAL A 122 27.55 -21.07 26.07
N LEU A 123 26.80 -22.17 26.03
CA LEU A 123 25.77 -22.49 27.01
C LEU A 123 26.35 -23.51 28.00
N ALA A 124 26.35 -23.17 29.28
CA ALA A 124 26.71 -24.07 30.38
C ALA A 124 25.45 -24.42 31.17
N GLN A 125 25.32 -25.70 31.53
CA GLN A 125 24.31 -26.15 32.48
C GLN A 125 24.93 -26.18 33.86
N VAL A 126 24.20 -25.68 34.85
CA VAL A 126 24.65 -25.58 36.25
C VAL A 126 23.55 -26.10 37.14
N ASP A 127 23.94 -26.85 38.17
CA ASP A 127 23.00 -27.37 39.15
C ASP A 127 22.38 -26.22 39.95
N GLU A 128 21.09 -26.35 40.29
CA GLU A 128 20.35 -25.30 40.99
C GLU A 128 20.99 -24.95 42.35
N ALA A 129 21.56 -25.94 43.04
CA ALA A 129 22.28 -25.74 44.29
C ALA A 129 23.48 -24.80 44.14
N ASP A 130 24.12 -24.76 42.97
CA ASP A 130 25.31 -23.96 42.70
C ASP A 130 24.99 -22.60 42.06
N LEU A 131 23.72 -22.35 41.69
CA LEU A 131 23.29 -21.11 41.03
C LEU A 131 23.62 -19.85 41.86
N HIS A 132 23.58 -19.95 43.19
CA HIS A 132 23.91 -18.86 44.12
C HIS A 132 25.38 -18.42 44.06
N LEU A 133 26.27 -19.25 43.49
CA LEU A 133 27.68 -18.94 43.29
C LEU A 133 27.93 -18.12 42.01
N LEU A 134 26.94 -18.00 41.13
CA LEU A 134 27.06 -17.32 39.85
C LEU A 134 26.53 -15.89 39.89
N ARG A 135 27.23 -15.00 39.17
CA ARG A 135 26.90 -13.60 38.98
C ARG A 135 27.26 -13.15 37.58
N GLU A 136 26.51 -12.18 37.06
CA GLU A 136 26.84 -11.55 35.79
C GLU A 136 28.21 -10.87 35.87
N GLY A 137 28.98 -10.96 34.77
CA GLY A 137 30.31 -10.37 34.67
C GLY A 137 31.45 -11.20 35.29
N MET A 138 31.16 -12.39 35.84
CA MET A 138 32.20 -13.31 36.26
C MET A 138 33.12 -13.68 35.09
N GLN A 139 34.43 -13.61 35.30
CA GLN A 139 35.39 -14.10 34.32
C GLN A 139 35.27 -15.61 34.22
N VAL A 140 35.26 -16.10 32.99
CA VAL A 140 35.18 -17.52 32.67
C VAL A 140 36.30 -17.88 31.71
N GLN A 141 36.83 -19.09 31.86
CA GLN A 141 37.77 -19.67 30.92
C GLN A 141 37.09 -20.81 30.20
N VAL A 142 37.07 -20.74 28.86
CA VAL A 142 36.49 -21.78 28.00
C VAL A 142 37.63 -22.54 27.36
N THR A 143 37.67 -23.86 27.56
CA THR A 143 38.67 -24.76 26.98
C THR A 143 37.98 -25.89 26.23
N GLY A 144 38.56 -26.34 25.12
CA GLY A 144 38.05 -27.48 24.37
C GLY A 144 38.93 -27.80 23.17
N ASP A 145 38.76 -29.00 22.62
CA ASP A 145 39.66 -29.54 21.60
C ASP A 145 39.69 -28.69 20.32
N GLY A 146 38.61 -27.95 20.02
CA GLY A 146 38.52 -27.03 18.88
C GLY A 146 39.02 -25.60 19.17
N LEU A 147 39.42 -25.29 20.40
CA LEU A 147 39.92 -23.98 20.83
C LEU A 147 41.43 -23.98 21.11
N GLN A 148 42.09 -25.10 20.82
CA GLN A 148 43.53 -25.28 20.95
C GLN A 148 44.25 -24.39 19.92
N GLY A 149 44.71 -23.21 20.36
CA GLY A 149 45.42 -22.23 19.50
C GLY A 149 44.97 -20.79 19.68
N CYS A 150 43.88 -20.54 20.43
CA CYS A 150 43.47 -19.21 20.85
C CYS A 150 43.95 -18.94 22.29
N SER A 151 45.25 -18.70 22.46
CA SER A 151 45.86 -18.25 23.73
C SER A 151 46.34 -16.82 23.63
#